data_AF-A0A7D7ZGW0-F1
#
_entry.id   AF-A0A7D7ZGW0-F1
#
_cell.length_a   1.000
_cell.length_b   1.000
_cell.length_c   1.000
_cell.angle_alpha   90.00
_cell.angle_beta   90.00
_cell.angle_gamma   90.00
#
_symmetry.space_group_name_H-M   'P 1'
#
loop_
_entity.id
_entity.type
_entity.pdbx_description
1 polymer ?
#
loop_
_entity_poly.entity_id
_entity_poly.type
_entity_poly.pdbx_seq_one_letter_code
_entity_poly.pdbx_strand_id
1 'polypeptide(L)'
;MLNFRLYMLQRITALVMAPLVLGHLGVMIYAVQGGLSAGEILGRTQGSALWFLFYGMFVLAVSIHGAIGLRVIIFECGGVRGRALDILMWAVGLGLFALGARAVWAVSAARGITSRAHPLWLAYVLHRLSGLALALFLPVHFWVLAMAVSNPAQLDGFLALTDMGVVKLAEFGLVFLLAVHMFGGLRVMALEFLPWSASQKTLAAGAAALSFFVAVLFLLKAV
;
A
#
# COMPACT_ATOMS: atom_id res chain seq x y z
N MET A 1 -5.56 -14.82 -13.86
CA MET A 1 -6.11 -13.49 -14.24
C MET A 1 -7.36 -13.16 -13.42
N LEU A 2 -7.62 -11.87 -13.20
CA LEU A 2 -8.83 -11.38 -12.53
C LEU A 2 -10.02 -11.48 -13.49
N ASN A 3 -11.12 -12.07 -13.05
CA ASN A 3 -12.39 -11.90 -13.74
C ASN A 3 -12.97 -10.53 -13.40
N PHE A 4 -14.00 -10.11 -14.13
CA PHE A 4 -14.66 -8.82 -13.91
C PHE A 4 -15.12 -8.61 -12.46
N ARG A 5 -15.61 -9.67 -11.78
CA ARG A 5 -16.06 -9.59 -10.38
C ARG A 5 -14.92 -9.24 -9.43
N LEU A 6 -13.79 -9.95 -9.51
CA LEU A 6 -12.62 -9.68 -8.67
C LEU A 6 -11.99 -8.32 -8.99
N TYR A 7 -11.99 -7.94 -10.27
CA TYR A 7 -11.59 -6.60 -10.70
C TYR A 7 -12.44 -5.54 -9.99
N MET A 8 -13.77 -5.62 -10.09
CA MET A 8 -14.68 -4.65 -9.48
C MET A 8 -14.60 -4.64 -7.95
N LEU A 9 -14.52 -5.81 -7.32
CA LEU A 9 -14.39 -5.94 -5.87
C LEU A 9 -13.16 -5.19 -5.35
N GLN A 10 -12.01 -5.30 -6.03
CA GLN A 10 -10.79 -4.59 -5.64
C GLN A 10 -10.96 -3.06 -5.68
N ARG A 11 -11.71 -2.54 -6.66
CA ARG A 11 -11.93 -1.08 -6.85
C ARG A 11 -12.95 -0.55 -5.87
N ILE A 12 -14.07 -1.25 -5.71
CA ILE A 12 -15.13 -0.87 -4.77
C ILE A 12 -14.55 -0.86 -3.35
N THR A 13 -13.81 -1.90 -2.96
CA THR A 13 -13.17 -1.94 -1.64
C THR A 13 -12.13 -0.84 -1.47
N ALA A 14 -11.36 -0.48 -2.51
CA ALA A 14 -10.45 0.67 -2.46
C ALA A 14 -11.20 2.00 -2.20
N LEU A 15 -12.32 2.22 -2.89
CA LEU A 15 -13.15 3.41 -2.71
C LEU A 15 -13.81 3.47 -1.33
N VAL A 16 -14.22 2.32 -0.78
CA VAL A 16 -14.77 2.22 0.57
C VAL A 16 -13.69 2.45 1.63
N MET A 17 -12.49 1.91 1.43
CA MET A 17 -11.39 2.08 2.37
C MET A 17 -10.90 3.53 2.46
N ALA A 18 -10.87 4.28 1.36
CA ALA A 18 -10.33 5.65 1.36
C ALA A 18 -10.94 6.54 2.47
N PRO A 19 -12.27 6.71 2.59
CA PRO A 19 -12.85 7.49 3.69
C PRO A 19 -12.71 6.81 5.06
N LEU A 20 -12.73 5.47 5.14
CA LEU A 20 -12.56 4.75 6.41
C LEU A 20 -11.14 4.90 6.96
N VAL A 21 -10.12 4.89 6.11
CA VAL A 21 -8.71 5.15 6.45
C VAL A 21 -8.55 6.58 6.97
N LEU A 22 -9.12 7.57 6.27
CA LEU A 22 -9.08 8.96 6.72
C LEU A 22 -9.77 9.13 8.08
N GLY A 23 -10.94 8.50 8.25
CA GLY A 23 -11.66 8.50 9.53
C GLY A 23 -10.85 7.83 10.64
N HIS A 24 -10.25 6.66 10.38
CA HIS A 24 -9.41 5.96 11.33
C HIS A 24 -8.20 6.81 11.75
N LEU A 25 -7.48 7.43 10.80
CA LEU A 25 -6.38 8.34 11.12
C LEU A 25 -6.85 9.51 11.98
N GLY A 26 -7.95 10.16 11.61
CA GLY A 26 -8.53 11.26 12.39
C GLY A 26 -8.87 10.86 13.83
N VAL A 27 -9.46 9.67 14.00
CA VAL A 27 -9.74 9.11 15.33
C VAL A 27 -8.46 8.81 16.10
N MET A 28 -7.43 8.25 15.47
CA MET A 28 -6.14 7.98 16.14
C MET A 28 -5.48 9.28 16.62
N ILE A 29 -5.44 10.30 15.78
CA ILE A 29 -4.89 11.62 16.13
C ILE A 29 -5.61 12.20 17.34
N TYR A 30 -6.95 12.16 17.33
CA TYR A 30 -7.75 12.62 18.45
C TYR A 30 -7.53 11.77 19.71
N ALA A 31 -7.47 10.45 19.56
CA ALA A 31 -7.37 9.52 20.68
C ALA A 31 -6.02 9.62 21.42
N VAL A 32 -4.91 9.81 20.69
CA VAL A 32 -3.55 9.92 21.25
C VAL A 32 -3.41 11.14 22.16
N GLN A 33 -4.11 12.25 21.87
CA GLN A 33 -4.03 13.48 22.68
C GLN A 33 -4.48 13.31 24.13
N GLY A 34 -5.36 12.33 24.41
CA GLY A 34 -5.88 12.06 25.75
C GLY A 34 -5.10 11.00 26.53
N GLY A 35 -4.03 10.43 25.97
CA GLY A 35 -3.43 9.19 26.44
C GLY A 35 -4.02 7.96 25.75
N LEU A 36 -3.19 6.92 25.61
CA LEU A 36 -3.58 5.62 25.08
C LEU A 36 -3.25 4.52 26.09
N SER A 37 -4.28 3.88 26.60
CA SER A 37 -4.22 2.62 27.35
C SER A 37 -5.30 1.66 26.87
N ALA A 38 -5.15 0.38 27.18
CA ALA A 38 -6.16 -0.64 26.91
C ALA A 38 -7.52 -0.26 27.51
N GLY A 39 -7.51 0.27 28.75
CA GLY A 39 -8.71 0.72 29.45
C GLY A 39 -9.41 1.88 28.76
N GLU A 40 -8.67 2.86 28.26
CA GLU A 40 -9.25 4.00 27.52
C GLU A 40 -9.80 3.60 26.15
N ILE A 41 -9.09 2.70 25.45
CA ILE A 41 -9.56 2.17 24.16
C ILE A 41 -10.89 1.43 24.38
N LEU A 42 -10.97 0.54 25.36
CA LEU A 42 -12.20 -0.18 25.68
C LEU A 42 -13.29 0.77 26.17
N GLY A 43 -12.98 1.70 27.06
CA GLY A 43 -13.95 2.68 27.58
C GLY A 43 -14.61 3.53 26.49
N ARG A 44 -13.91 3.82 25.39
CA ARG A 44 -14.43 4.60 24.25
C ARG A 44 -15.16 3.74 23.20
N THR A 45 -14.89 2.43 23.15
CA THR A 45 -15.32 1.56 22.02
C THR A 45 -16.27 0.43 22.41
N GLN A 46 -16.15 -0.10 23.63
CA GLN A 46 -16.89 -1.27 24.09
C GLN A 46 -18.40 -1.01 24.11
N GLY A 47 -19.18 -1.96 23.60
CA GLY A 47 -20.64 -1.87 23.53
C GLY A 47 -21.18 -0.94 22.44
N SER A 48 -20.32 -0.29 21.65
CA SER A 48 -20.75 0.61 20.57
C SER A 48 -20.96 -0.13 19.24
N ALA A 49 -22.22 -0.21 18.80
CA ALA A 49 -22.56 -0.74 17.48
C ALA A 49 -21.95 0.10 16.34
N LEU A 50 -21.81 1.41 16.53
CA LEU A 50 -21.21 2.29 15.53
C LEU A 50 -19.74 1.95 15.30
N TRP A 51 -18.96 1.79 16.38
CA TRP A 51 -17.55 1.41 16.27
C TRP A 51 -17.39 0.00 15.71
N PHE A 52 -18.25 -0.93 16.12
CA PHE A 52 -18.27 -2.28 15.55
C PHE A 52 -18.50 -2.26 14.03
N LEU A 53 -19.49 -1.51 13.54
CA LEU A 53 -19.77 -1.41 12.11
C LEU A 53 -18.65 -0.70 11.34
N PHE A 54 -18.11 0.39 11.87
CA PHE A 54 -17.02 1.14 11.26
C PHE A 54 -15.77 0.27 11.08
N TYR A 55 -15.27 -0.32 12.17
CA TYR A 55 -14.06 -1.15 12.13
C TYR A 55 -14.31 -2.50 11.47
N GLY A 56 -15.49 -3.10 11.62
CA GLY A 56 -15.87 -4.32 10.91
C GLY A 56 -15.89 -4.14 9.39
N MET A 57 -16.46 -3.03 8.90
CA MET A 57 -16.43 -2.66 7.48
C MET A 57 -15.00 -2.41 7.01
N PHE A 58 -14.18 -1.72 7.81
CA PHE A 58 -12.77 -1.49 7.50
C PHE A 58 -12.03 -2.82 7.31
N VAL A 59 -12.12 -3.72 8.30
CA VAL A 59 -11.43 -5.03 8.29
C VAL A 59 -11.89 -5.87 7.10
N LEU A 60 -13.19 -5.88 6.79
CA LEU A 60 -13.73 -6.59 5.63
C LEU A 60 -13.16 -6.01 4.32
N ALA A 61 -13.22 -4.70 4.14
CA ALA A 61 -12.76 -4.03 2.93
C ALA A 61 -11.26 -4.23 2.70
N VAL A 62 -10.44 -4.07 3.74
CA VAL A 62 -8.98 -4.25 3.65
C VAL A 62 -8.57 -5.70 3.41
N SER A 63 -9.30 -6.66 3.99
CA SER A 63 -9.05 -8.08 3.75
C SER A 63 -9.32 -8.47 2.30
N ILE A 64 -10.46 -8.03 1.74
CA ILE A 64 -10.80 -8.29 0.33
C ILE A 64 -9.82 -7.60 -0.60
N HIS A 65 -9.56 -6.31 -0.38
CA HIS A 65 -8.65 -5.53 -1.21
C HIS A 65 -7.23 -6.11 -1.21
N GLY A 66 -6.68 -6.35 -0.02
CA GLY A 66 -5.34 -6.90 0.19
C GLY A 66 -5.18 -8.28 -0.43
N ALA A 67 -6.15 -9.18 -0.24
CA ALA A 67 -6.11 -10.53 -0.81
C ALA A 67 -6.10 -10.52 -2.35
N ILE A 68 -6.95 -9.68 -2.97
CA ILE A 68 -7.00 -9.57 -4.44
C ILE A 68 -5.71 -8.92 -4.97
N GLY A 69 -5.21 -7.87 -4.30
CA GLY A 69 -3.95 -7.21 -4.66
C GLY A 69 -2.74 -8.13 -4.57
N LEU A 70 -2.62 -8.88 -3.47
CA LEU A 70 -1.53 -9.84 -3.27
C LEU A 70 -1.57 -10.95 -4.33
N ARG A 71 -2.76 -11.47 -4.68
CA ARG A 71 -2.93 -12.43 -5.76
C ARG A 71 -2.35 -11.91 -7.09
N VAL A 72 -2.60 -10.63 -7.41
CA VAL A 72 -2.07 -10.01 -8.64
C VAL A 72 -0.54 -9.92 -8.58
N ILE A 73 0.02 -9.47 -7.46
CA ILE A 73 1.47 -9.35 -7.28
C ILE A 73 2.15 -10.71 -7.37
N ILE A 74 1.66 -11.72 -6.65
CA ILE A 74 2.21 -13.08 -6.68
C ILE A 74 2.19 -13.65 -8.10
N PHE A 75 1.09 -13.44 -8.82
CA PHE A 75 0.95 -13.92 -10.20
C PHE A 75 1.98 -13.26 -11.14
N GLU A 76 2.19 -11.95 -11.01
CA GLU A 76 3.09 -11.19 -11.89
C GLU A 76 4.58 -11.30 -11.53
N CYS A 77 4.91 -11.27 -10.24
CA CYS A 77 6.30 -11.31 -9.76
C CYS A 77 6.82 -12.74 -9.59
N GLY A 78 5.95 -13.68 -9.20
CA GLY A 78 6.34 -15.06 -8.93
C GLY A 78 6.52 -15.91 -10.19
N GLY A 79 5.76 -15.65 -11.26
CA GLY A 79 5.89 -16.34 -12.56
C GLY A 79 5.86 -17.88 -12.51
N VAL A 80 5.49 -18.50 -11.38
CA VAL A 80 5.83 -19.90 -11.10
C VAL A 80 5.06 -20.86 -12.02
N ARG A 81 5.81 -21.45 -12.97
CA ARG A 81 5.60 -22.74 -13.67
C ARG A 81 6.95 -23.28 -14.19
N GLY A 82 7.21 -24.61 -14.10
CA GLY A 82 8.12 -25.38 -14.98
C GLY A 82 9.65 -25.40 -14.73
N ARG A 83 10.38 -26.09 -15.63
CA ARG A 83 11.84 -26.41 -15.73
C ARG A 83 12.78 -25.19 -15.56
N ALA A 84 12.97 -24.71 -14.33
CA ALA A 84 13.74 -23.50 -14.05
C ALA A 84 15.25 -23.70 -13.90
N LEU A 85 15.75 -24.91 -13.65
CA LEU A 85 17.18 -25.13 -13.36
C LEU A 85 18.02 -25.54 -14.59
N ASP A 86 17.47 -26.33 -15.51
CA ASP A 86 18.23 -26.86 -16.68
C ASP A 86 18.53 -25.80 -17.75
N ILE A 87 17.72 -24.74 -17.82
CA ILE A 87 17.81 -23.69 -18.84
C ILE A 87 18.94 -22.70 -18.52
N LEU A 88 19.31 -22.53 -17.24
CA LEU A 88 20.32 -21.57 -16.81
C LEU A 88 21.72 -21.90 -17.37
N MET A 89 22.05 -23.18 -17.53
CA MET A 89 23.39 -23.64 -17.89
C MET A 89 23.66 -23.59 -19.41
N TRP A 90 22.68 -23.92 -20.26
CA TRP A 90 22.82 -23.87 -21.73
C TRP A 90 22.60 -22.45 -22.33
N ALA A 91 21.83 -21.59 -21.66
CA ALA A 91 21.52 -20.23 -22.12
C ALA A 91 22.73 -19.28 -22.12
N VAL A 92 23.70 -19.49 -21.23
CA VAL A 92 24.90 -18.64 -21.15
C VAL A 92 25.82 -18.87 -22.36
N GLY A 93 25.98 -20.13 -22.80
CA GLY A 93 26.89 -20.50 -23.90
C GLY A 93 26.41 -20.07 -25.29
N LEU A 94 25.11 -20.25 -25.60
CA LEU A 94 24.54 -19.84 -26.90
C LEU A 94 24.29 -18.32 -27.00
N GLY A 95 24.18 -17.64 -25.86
CA GLY A 95 23.92 -16.20 -25.78
C GLY A 95 25.05 -15.34 -26.36
N LEU A 96 26.32 -15.72 -26.16
CA LEU A 96 27.45 -14.90 -26.61
C LEU A 96 27.63 -14.88 -28.14
N PHE A 97 27.34 -15.99 -28.82
CA PHE A 97 27.49 -16.10 -30.28
C PHE A 97 26.38 -15.38 -31.06
N ALA A 98 25.13 -15.43 -30.57
CA ALA A 98 24.00 -14.74 -31.19
C ALA A 98 24.04 -13.20 -31.03
N LEU A 99 24.68 -12.69 -29.97
CA LEU A 99 24.84 -11.26 -29.72
C LEU A 99 25.73 -10.58 -30.77
N GLY A 100 26.76 -11.26 -31.28
CA GLY A 100 27.63 -10.76 -32.35
C GLY A 100 26.91 -10.55 -33.69
N ALA A 101 26.05 -11.49 -34.08
CA ALA A 101 25.28 -11.38 -35.33
C ALA A 101 24.12 -10.37 -35.25
N ARG A 102 23.55 -10.14 -34.05
CA ARG A 102 22.48 -9.15 -33.82
C ARG A 102 22.97 -7.70 -33.85
N ALA A 103 24.23 -7.43 -33.54
CA ALA A 103 24.81 -6.09 -33.60
C ALA A 103 24.78 -5.53 -35.04
N VAL A 104 24.99 -6.38 -36.05
CA VAL A 104 24.98 -6.01 -37.48
C VAL A 104 23.57 -5.67 -37.98
N TRP A 105 22.55 -6.40 -37.54
CA TRP A 105 21.15 -6.14 -37.93
C TRP A 105 20.55 -4.92 -37.21
N ALA A 106 20.98 -4.64 -35.97
CA ALA A 106 20.47 -3.53 -35.15
C ALA A 106 20.80 -2.13 -35.72
N VAL A 107 21.92 -1.98 -36.45
CA VAL A 107 22.31 -0.69 -37.05
C VAL A 107 21.50 -0.36 -38.30
N SER A 108 20.91 -1.37 -38.97
CA SER A 108 20.24 -1.19 -40.27
C SER A 108 18.72 -0.98 -40.21
N ALA A 109 18.07 -1.16 -39.05
CA ALA A 109 16.59 -1.19 -39.01
C ALA A 109 15.91 -0.56 -37.78
N ALA A 110 16.59 0.25 -36.95
CA ALA A 110 15.96 0.82 -35.75
C ALA A 110 15.69 2.34 -35.86
N ARG A 111 14.41 2.73 -35.84
CA ARG A 111 13.98 4.02 -35.28
C ARG A 111 13.88 3.90 -33.76
N GLY A 112 14.79 4.61 -33.09
CA GLY A 112 14.69 5.22 -31.77
C GLY A 112 14.08 4.44 -30.59
N ILE A 113 14.93 3.97 -29.67
CA ILE A 113 14.58 3.87 -28.25
C ILE A 113 15.57 4.72 -27.45
N THR A 114 15.06 5.72 -26.75
CA THR A 114 15.78 6.49 -25.75
C THR A 114 15.55 5.88 -24.36
N SER A 115 16.64 5.61 -23.64
CA SER A 115 16.63 5.23 -22.22
C SER A 115 16.30 6.45 -21.36
N ARG A 116 15.20 6.35 -20.57
CA ARG A 116 14.89 7.17 -19.38
C ARG A 116 14.08 6.30 -18.42
N ALA A 117 14.44 6.22 -17.13
CA ALA A 117 13.56 5.65 -16.11
C ALA A 117 12.22 6.42 -16.15
N HIS A 118 11.18 5.78 -16.70
CA HIS A 118 9.93 6.46 -16.98
C HIS A 118 9.23 6.73 -15.64
N PRO A 119 8.86 7.98 -15.29
CA PRO A 119 8.25 8.33 -14.01
C PRO A 119 7.04 7.46 -13.62
N LEU A 120 6.29 6.97 -14.62
CA LEU A 120 5.15 6.06 -14.39
C LEU A 120 5.56 4.66 -13.90
N TRP A 121 6.73 4.17 -14.29
CA TRP A 121 7.25 2.89 -13.79
C TRP A 121 7.62 2.98 -12.32
N LEU A 122 8.25 4.09 -11.91
CA LEU A 122 8.55 4.33 -10.50
C LEU A 122 7.27 4.43 -9.66
N ALA A 123 6.26 5.17 -10.14
CA ALA A 123 4.96 5.26 -9.47
C ALA A 123 4.28 3.89 -9.32
N TYR A 124 4.37 3.04 -10.35
CA TYR A 124 3.88 1.66 -10.31
C TYR A 124 4.59 0.82 -9.24
N VAL A 125 5.92 0.84 -9.19
CA VAL A 125 6.70 0.09 -8.20
C VAL A 125 6.40 0.58 -6.79
N LEU A 126 6.40 1.90 -6.57
CA LEU A 126 6.13 2.50 -5.27
C LEU A 126 4.76 2.11 -4.72
N HIS A 127 3.71 2.18 -5.55
CA HIS A 127 2.35 1.80 -5.14
C HIS A 127 2.26 0.33 -4.70
N ARG A 128 3.00 -0.57 -5.36
CA ARG A 128 3.00 -2.01 -5.02
C ARG A 128 3.79 -2.32 -3.77
N LEU A 129 5.00 -1.78 -3.66
CA LEU A 129 5.85 -2.00 -2.49
C LEU A 129 5.21 -1.41 -1.23
N SER A 130 4.58 -0.24 -1.34
CA SER A 130 3.81 0.31 -0.21
C SER A 130 2.64 -0.58 0.18
N GLY A 131 1.90 -1.14 -0.80
CA GLY A 131 0.81 -2.08 -0.55
C GLY A 131 1.27 -3.37 0.14
N LEU A 132 2.40 -3.93 -0.27
CA LEU A 132 2.99 -5.12 0.37
C LEU A 132 3.43 -4.84 1.81
N ALA A 133 4.11 -3.71 2.04
CA ALA A 133 4.53 -3.32 3.38
C ALA A 133 3.32 -3.15 4.31
N LEU A 134 2.26 -2.49 3.85
CA LEU A 134 1.02 -2.32 4.61
C LEU A 134 0.32 -3.67 4.86
N ALA A 135 0.28 -4.56 3.86
CA ALA A 135 -0.30 -5.89 4.00
C ALA A 135 0.43 -6.75 5.05
N LEU A 136 1.75 -6.58 5.21
CA LEU A 136 2.53 -7.24 6.27
C LEU A 136 2.33 -6.60 7.65
N PHE A 137 2.12 -5.29 7.68
CA PHE A 137 1.84 -4.55 8.91
C PHE A 137 0.47 -4.91 9.52
N LEU A 138 -0.57 -5.09 8.70
CA LEU A 138 -1.94 -5.30 9.16
C LEU A 138 -2.11 -6.48 10.13
N PRO A 139 -1.56 -7.69 9.89
CA PRO A 139 -1.62 -8.78 10.85
C PRO A 139 -1.02 -8.41 12.22
N VAL A 140 0.12 -7.71 12.22
CA VAL A 140 0.76 -7.25 13.47
C VAL A 140 -0.13 -6.23 14.18
N HIS A 141 -0.64 -5.25 13.45
CA HIS A 141 -1.55 -4.23 13.98
C HIS A 141 -2.81 -4.84 14.61
N PHE A 142 -3.47 -5.78 13.92
CA PHE A 142 -4.67 -6.45 14.43
C PHE A 142 -4.36 -7.33 15.63
N TRP A 143 -3.23 -8.04 15.62
CA TRP A 143 -2.81 -8.85 16.75
C TRP A 143 -2.56 -8.00 18.00
N VAL A 144 -1.87 -6.88 17.84
CA VAL A 144 -1.63 -5.94 18.95
C VAL A 144 -2.94 -5.40 19.51
N LEU A 145 -3.88 -4.98 18.66
CA LEU A 145 -5.19 -4.50 19.13
C LEU A 145 -6.03 -5.58 19.81
N ALA A 146 -5.92 -6.85 19.39
CA ALA A 146 -6.62 -7.95 20.05
C ALA A 146 -6.16 -8.16 21.51
N MET A 147 -4.96 -7.71 21.86
CA MET A 147 -4.46 -7.73 23.24
C MET A 147 -5.29 -6.85 24.19
N ALA A 148 -6.07 -5.89 23.68
CA ALA A 148 -6.91 -5.03 24.51
C ALA A 148 -7.87 -5.82 25.42
N VAL A 149 -8.30 -7.01 24.98
CA VAL A 149 -9.16 -7.91 25.78
C VAL A 149 -8.37 -9.09 26.34
N SER A 150 -7.40 -9.64 25.60
CA SER A 150 -6.71 -10.86 26.00
C SER A 150 -5.51 -10.65 26.93
N ASN A 151 -4.80 -9.52 26.79
CA ASN A 151 -3.64 -9.17 27.63
C ASN A 151 -3.43 -7.64 27.73
N PRO A 152 -4.29 -6.93 28.47
CA PRO A 152 -4.28 -5.46 28.53
C PRO A 152 -2.93 -4.86 28.99
N ALA A 153 -2.27 -5.50 29.96
CA ALA A 153 -0.99 -5.04 30.48
C ALA A 153 0.14 -5.10 29.42
N GLN A 154 0.13 -6.13 28.56
CA GLN A 154 1.08 -6.22 27.46
C GLN A 154 0.79 -5.18 26.37
N LEU A 155 -0.49 -4.87 26.12
CA LEU A 155 -0.87 -3.78 25.21
C LEU A 155 -0.36 -2.43 25.73
N ASP A 156 -0.55 -2.13 27.02
CA ASP A 156 -0.05 -0.88 27.61
C ASP A 156 1.48 -0.76 27.49
N GLY A 157 2.21 -1.85 27.68
CA GLY A 157 3.66 -1.89 27.42
C GLY A 157 4.02 -1.65 25.95
N PHE A 158 3.22 -2.16 25.01
CA PHE A 158 3.40 -1.91 23.58
C PHE A 158 3.10 -0.45 23.21
N LEU A 159 2.08 0.15 23.83
CA LEU A 159 1.76 1.57 23.65
C LEU A 159 2.89 2.46 24.19
N ALA A 160 3.49 2.12 25.34
CA ALA A 160 4.68 2.83 25.83
C ALA A 160 5.89 2.72 24.88
N LEU A 161 6.01 1.63 24.10
CA LEU A 161 7.06 1.48 23.09
C LEU A 161 6.92 2.54 21.97
N THR A 162 5.70 2.97 21.66
CA THR A 162 5.44 3.98 20.61
C THR A 162 5.99 5.36 20.95
N ASP A 163 6.30 5.62 22.23
CA ASP A 163 6.97 6.87 22.63
C ASP A 163 8.45 6.92 22.22
N MET A 164 9.06 5.77 21.90
CA MET A 164 10.44 5.73 21.45
C MET A 164 10.59 6.40 20.08
N GLY A 165 11.57 7.30 19.94
CA GLY A 165 11.76 8.08 18.71
C GLY A 165 11.94 7.24 17.44
N VAL A 166 12.54 6.05 17.55
CA VAL A 166 12.66 5.12 16.42
C VAL A 166 11.31 4.55 15.98
N VAL A 167 10.39 4.31 16.92
CA VAL A 167 9.04 3.82 16.61
C VAL A 167 8.20 4.94 16.01
N LYS A 168 8.30 6.17 16.52
CA LYS A 168 7.66 7.35 15.89
C LYS A 168 8.13 7.56 14.45
N LEU A 169 9.42 7.36 14.18
CA LEU A 169 9.94 7.40 12.81
C LEU A 169 9.36 6.28 11.93
N ALA A 170 9.20 5.07 12.49
CA ALA A 170 8.57 3.96 11.78
C ALA A 170 7.07 4.21 11.51
N GLU A 171 6.34 4.78 12.48
CA GLU A 171 4.94 5.21 12.33
C GLU A 171 4.81 6.26 11.24
N PHE A 172 5.68 7.27 11.23
CA PHE A 172 5.75 8.25 10.16
C PHE A 172 5.97 7.58 8.80
N GLY A 173 6.90 6.63 8.72
CA GLY A 173 7.14 5.83 7.53
C GLY A 173 5.91 5.04 7.08
N LEU A 174 5.17 4.44 8.01
CA LEU A 174 3.93 3.72 7.73
C LEU A 174 2.83 4.64 7.18
N VAL A 175 2.62 5.82 7.78
CA VAL A 175 1.64 6.80 7.29
C VAL A 175 2.05 7.35 5.92
N PHE A 176 3.34 7.53 5.67
CA PHE A 176 3.85 7.89 4.35
C PHE A 176 3.56 6.79 3.30
N LEU A 177 3.84 5.52 3.62
CA LEU A 177 3.53 4.40 2.73
C LEU A 177 2.03 4.28 2.46
N LEU A 178 1.20 4.49 3.49
CA LEU A 178 -0.26 4.57 3.36
C LEU A 178 -0.69 5.68 2.40
N ALA A 179 -0.12 6.89 2.53
CA ALA A 179 -0.39 8.00 1.61
C ALA A 179 -0.02 7.63 0.17
N VAL A 180 1.21 7.14 -0.05
CA VAL A 180 1.68 6.71 -1.38
C VAL A 180 0.75 5.66 -1.97
N HIS A 181 0.34 4.67 -1.17
CA HIS A 181 -0.57 3.63 -1.62
C HIS A 181 -1.96 4.17 -1.97
N MET A 182 -2.58 4.91 -1.05
CA MET A 182 -3.94 5.42 -1.20
C MET A 182 -4.04 6.40 -2.38
N PHE A 183 -3.19 7.42 -2.45
CA PHE A 183 -3.25 8.42 -3.53
C PHE A 183 -2.76 7.85 -4.86
N GLY A 184 -1.81 6.90 -4.84
CA GLY A 184 -1.46 6.11 -6.03
C GLY A 184 -2.65 5.32 -6.56
N GLY A 185 -3.43 4.69 -5.69
CA GLY A 185 -4.65 3.96 -6.04
C GLY A 185 -5.76 4.87 -6.56
N LEU A 186 -6.03 5.99 -5.88
CA LEU A 186 -7.00 7.00 -6.33
C LEU A 186 -6.63 7.57 -7.70
N ARG A 187 -5.33 7.77 -7.98
CA ARG A 187 -4.84 8.17 -9.30
C ARG A 187 -5.16 7.13 -10.37
N VAL A 188 -4.95 5.85 -10.09
CA VAL A 188 -5.29 4.76 -11.01
C VAL A 188 -6.78 4.73 -11.28
N MET A 189 -7.61 4.86 -10.24
CA MET A 189 -9.07 4.91 -10.42
C MET A 189 -9.51 6.14 -11.22
N ALA A 190 -8.91 7.31 -10.99
CA ALA A 190 -9.16 8.48 -11.82
C ALA A 190 -8.78 8.22 -13.29
N LEU A 191 -7.67 7.52 -13.56
CA LEU A 191 -7.27 7.11 -14.90
C LEU A 191 -8.30 6.19 -15.55
N GLU A 192 -8.82 5.22 -14.80
CA GLU A 192 -9.78 4.21 -15.26
C GLU A 192 -11.20 4.77 -15.48
N PHE A 193 -11.66 5.71 -14.64
CA PHE A 193 -13.09 6.09 -14.59
C PHE A 193 -13.41 7.55 -14.95
N LEU A 194 -12.44 8.47 -14.96
CA LEU A 194 -12.69 9.88 -15.25
C LEU A 194 -12.22 10.27 -16.66
N PRO A 195 -12.96 11.14 -17.37
CA PRO A 195 -12.59 11.60 -18.72
C PRO A 195 -11.47 12.65 -18.73
N TRP A 196 -10.71 12.81 -17.63
CA TRP A 196 -9.65 13.82 -17.52
C TRP A 196 -8.38 13.43 -18.29
N SER A 197 -7.58 14.44 -18.66
CA SER A 197 -6.25 14.21 -19.25
C SER A 197 -5.28 13.56 -18.25
N ALA A 198 -4.27 12.84 -18.76
CA ALA A 198 -3.27 12.18 -17.91
C ALA A 198 -2.49 13.16 -17.01
N SER A 199 -2.25 14.38 -17.49
CA SER A 199 -1.60 15.46 -16.73
C SER A 199 -2.48 15.96 -15.58
N GLN A 200 -3.77 16.20 -15.81
CA GLN A 200 -4.72 16.59 -14.76
C GLN A 200 -4.81 15.54 -13.66
N LYS A 201 -4.85 14.26 -14.03
CA LYS A 201 -4.91 13.13 -13.09
C LYS A 201 -3.64 13.02 -12.25
N THR A 202 -2.47 13.26 -12.84
CA THR A 202 -1.18 13.22 -12.14
C THR A 202 -1.01 14.42 -11.22
N LEU A 203 -1.39 15.62 -11.66
CA LEU A 203 -1.36 16.84 -10.84
C LEU A 203 -2.34 16.76 -9.67
N ALA A 204 -3.56 16.29 -9.88
CA ALA A 204 -4.55 16.14 -8.81
C ALA A 204 -4.09 15.12 -7.75
N ALA A 205 -3.55 13.97 -8.16
CA ALA A 205 -3.02 12.98 -7.24
C ALA A 205 -1.78 13.50 -6.48
N GLY A 206 -0.88 14.19 -7.17
CA GLY A 206 0.30 14.80 -6.58
C GLY A 206 -0.05 15.90 -5.57
N ALA A 207 -1.02 16.77 -5.91
CA ALA A 207 -1.51 17.81 -5.03
C ALA A 207 -2.21 17.23 -3.80
N ALA A 208 -3.05 16.21 -3.97
CA ALA A 208 -3.71 15.54 -2.84
C ALA A 208 -2.70 14.83 -1.92
N ALA A 209 -1.73 14.12 -2.49
CA ALA A 209 -0.67 13.45 -1.73
C ALA A 209 0.22 14.45 -0.97
N LEU A 210 0.62 15.54 -1.62
CA LEU A 210 1.44 16.57 -0.98
C LEU A 210 0.65 17.27 0.14
N SER A 211 -0.59 17.68 -0.12
CA SER A 211 -1.44 18.31 0.89
C SER A 211 -1.70 17.40 2.08
N PHE A 212 -1.96 16.10 1.84
CA PHE A 212 -2.11 15.13 2.91
C PHE A 212 -0.81 14.92 3.68
N PHE A 213 0.32 14.77 3.00
CA PHE A 213 1.61 14.58 3.64
C PHE A 213 2.00 15.78 4.50
N VAL A 214 1.79 17.00 3.99
CA VAL A 214 1.99 18.23 4.75
C VAL A 214 1.04 18.29 5.94
N ALA A 215 -0.25 18.00 5.75
CA ALA A 215 -1.22 17.97 6.84
C ALA A 215 -0.82 16.98 7.94
N VAL A 216 -0.44 15.76 7.57
CA VAL A 216 0.04 14.73 8.50
C VAL A 216 1.34 15.16 9.20
N LEU A 217 2.29 15.77 8.49
CA LEU A 217 3.53 16.26 9.08
C LEU A 217 3.29 17.32 10.15
N PHE A 218 2.44 18.30 9.85
CA PHE A 218 2.06 19.32 10.83
C PHE A 218 1.34 18.71 12.03
N LEU A 219 0.49 17.71 11.78
CA LEU A 219 -0.31 17.07 12.81
C LEU A 219 0.51 16.16 13.71
N LEU A 220 1.49 15.42 13.17
CA LEU A 220 2.45 14.63 13.93
C LEU A 220 3.48 15.48 14.69
N LYS A 221 3.67 16.74 14.30
CA LYS A 221 4.43 17.72 15.09
C LYS A 221 3.63 18.34 16.23
N ALA A 222 2.31 18.28 16.15
CA ALA A 222 1.41 18.89 17.12
C ALA A 222 0.99 17.93 18.25
N VAL A 223 1.41 16.66 18.19
CA VAL A 223 1.19 15.58 19.16
C VAL A 223 2.56 15.11 19.67
#